data_AF-A0A1Q3N3V6-F1
#
_entry.id   AF-A0A1Q3N3V6-F1
#
_cell.length_a   1.000
_cell.length_b   1.000
_cell.length_c   1.000
_cell.angle_alpha   90.00
_cell.angle_beta   90.00
_cell.angle_gamma   90.00
#
_symmetry.space_group_name_H-M   'P 1'
#
loop_
_entity.id
_entity.type
_entity.pdbx_description
1 polymer ?
#
loop_
_entity_poly.entity_id
_entity_poly.type
_entity_poly.pdbx_seq_one_letter_code
_entity_poly.pdbx_strand_id
1 'polypeptide(L)'
;MTFLAAGCGTGNTKGSQTGTAPSSVQPVSLQQDTFRLQEPFNEEDMLTGDYLTDRLQAVRDNFKRINAIRNWTAIDTVALSESTEGGEARYYYRNGQLEKIVARYYGETFRLRAAYYLLDGQLSFVFEKRHQYNRPLYYDTIAMQENNDTEAFDFNQSAIIEDRSYFENGQLLHQVNN
;
A
#
# COMPACT_ATOMS: atom_id res chain seq x y z
N MET A 1 -40.11 -47.91 7.09
CA MET A 1 -39.22 -47.89 5.92
C MET A 1 -38.08 -48.83 6.20
N THR A 2 -37.95 -49.84 5.34
CA THR A 2 -37.11 -51.03 5.44
C THR A 2 -35.64 -50.71 5.18
N PHE A 3 -34.74 -51.30 5.94
CA PHE A 3 -33.30 -51.33 5.64
C PHE A 3 -33.03 -52.23 4.44
N LEU A 4 -32.20 -51.77 3.50
CA LEU A 4 -31.48 -52.62 2.55
C LEU A 4 -30.08 -52.02 2.37
N ALA A 5 -29.10 -52.70 2.96
CA ALA A 5 -27.72 -52.66 2.51
C ALA A 5 -27.52 -53.83 1.56
N ALA A 6 -26.88 -53.58 0.42
CA ALA A 6 -26.27 -54.60 -0.43
C ALA A 6 -24.89 -54.09 -0.84
N GLY A 7 -23.88 -54.90 -0.55
CA GLY A 7 -22.48 -54.57 -0.77
C GLY A 7 -21.87 -55.19 -2.03
N CYS A 8 -20.57 -54.90 -2.14
CA CYS A 8 -19.48 -55.62 -2.81
C CYS A 8 -19.37 -55.61 -4.35
N GLY A 9 -18.21 -55.10 -4.80
CA GLY A 9 -17.61 -55.34 -6.11
C GLY A 9 -16.14 -54.92 -6.10
N THR A 10 -15.24 -55.86 -5.80
CA THR A 10 -13.78 -55.72 -5.85
C THR A 10 -13.27 -55.83 -7.30
N GLY A 11 -12.37 -54.94 -7.71
CA GLY A 11 -11.64 -55.03 -8.97
C GLY A 11 -10.34 -54.23 -8.94
N ASN A 12 -9.21 -54.92 -8.82
CA ASN A 12 -7.85 -54.39 -8.84
C ASN A 12 -7.45 -53.92 -10.25
N THR A 13 -6.84 -52.74 -10.38
CA THR A 13 -5.71 -52.52 -11.31
C THR A 13 -4.74 -51.50 -10.72
N LYS A 14 -3.45 -51.89 -10.65
CA LYS A 14 -2.32 -51.03 -10.31
C LYS A 14 -2.07 -50.05 -11.46
N GLY A 15 -1.98 -48.77 -11.14
CA GLY A 15 -1.40 -47.73 -12.00
C GLY A 15 -0.57 -46.81 -11.11
N SER A 16 0.74 -47.07 -11.04
CA SER A 16 1.72 -46.17 -10.44
C SER A 16 1.94 -45.01 -11.41
N GLN A 17 1.52 -43.80 -11.05
CA GLN A 17 2.10 -42.57 -11.58
C GLN A 17 2.23 -41.55 -10.45
N THR A 18 3.47 -41.43 -9.99
CA THR A 18 4.03 -40.27 -9.31
C THR A 18 3.80 -39.02 -10.17
N GLY A 19 2.96 -38.11 -9.69
CA GLY A 19 2.74 -36.79 -10.28
C GLY A 19 2.70 -35.76 -9.15
N THR A 20 3.71 -34.90 -9.15
CA THR A 20 4.05 -33.89 -8.16
C THR A 20 2.84 -33.04 -7.75
N ALA A 21 2.60 -32.92 -6.44
CA ALA A 21 1.63 -31.98 -5.90
C ALA A 21 1.93 -30.55 -6.40
N PRO A 22 0.92 -29.77 -6.82
CA PRO A 22 1.14 -28.37 -7.13
C PRO A 22 1.59 -27.66 -5.84
N SER A 23 2.76 -27.06 -5.93
CA SER A 23 3.45 -26.32 -4.88
C SER A 23 2.47 -25.35 -4.21
N SER A 24 2.33 -25.50 -2.89
CA SER A 24 1.60 -24.56 -2.06
C SER A 24 2.20 -23.17 -2.23
N VAL A 25 1.45 -22.28 -2.88
CA VAL A 25 1.76 -20.85 -2.88
C VAL A 25 1.72 -20.42 -1.42
N GLN A 26 2.90 -20.15 -0.87
CA GLN A 26 3.03 -19.66 0.48
C GLN A 26 2.28 -18.32 0.55
N PRO A 27 1.40 -18.11 1.55
CA PRO A 27 0.79 -16.79 1.72
C PRO A 27 1.91 -15.79 1.95
N VAL A 28 2.02 -14.80 1.05
CA VAL A 28 2.89 -13.65 1.24
C VAL A 28 2.50 -13.06 2.60
N SER A 29 3.42 -13.15 3.55
CA SER A 29 3.25 -12.61 4.88
C SER A 29 2.93 -11.12 4.72
N LEU A 30 1.69 -10.74 5.06
CA LEU A 30 1.32 -9.37 5.40
C LEU A 30 2.09 -9.03 6.68
N GLN A 31 3.39 -8.83 6.56
CA GLN A 31 4.25 -8.44 7.65
C GLN A 31 3.63 -7.18 8.26
N GLN A 32 3.40 -7.26 9.56
CA GLN A 32 2.84 -6.19 10.38
C GLN A 32 3.62 -4.92 10.10
N ASP A 33 3.03 -4.09 9.24
CA ASP A 33 3.66 -2.93 8.65
C ASP A 33 3.68 -1.82 9.68
N THR A 34 4.57 -1.97 10.66
CA THR A 34 5.06 -0.89 11.51
C THR A 34 6.00 -0.04 10.67
N PHE A 35 5.56 0.36 9.47
CA PHE A 35 6.28 1.25 8.60
C PHE A 35 6.25 2.62 9.26
N ARG A 36 7.30 2.91 10.02
CA ARG A 36 7.67 4.29 10.29
C ARG A 36 8.05 4.87 8.95
N LEU A 37 7.24 5.82 8.46
CA LEU A 37 7.74 6.74 7.44
C LEU A 37 9.05 7.30 8.01
N GLN A 38 10.19 6.91 7.42
CA GLN A 38 11.41 7.70 7.58
C GLN A 38 11.04 9.11 7.14
N GLU A 39 11.48 10.13 7.89
CA GLU A 39 11.07 11.51 7.66
C GLU A 39 11.20 11.82 6.16
N PRO A 40 10.09 12.07 5.44
CA PRO A 40 10.09 12.26 4.00
C PRO A 40 10.65 13.63 3.64
N PHE A 41 11.34 14.32 4.55
CA PHE A 41 11.92 15.63 4.26
C PHE A 41 13.30 15.40 3.66
N ASN A 42 13.37 15.44 2.33
CA ASN A 42 14.66 15.41 1.63
C ASN A 42 15.29 16.81 1.64
N GLU A 43 16.59 16.90 1.37
CA GLU A 43 17.30 18.17 1.22
C GLU A 43 16.64 19.11 0.21
N GLU A 44 15.94 18.58 -0.80
CA GLU A 44 15.15 19.33 -1.77
C GLU A 44 13.97 20.10 -1.14
N ASP A 45 13.39 19.59 -0.04
CA ASP A 45 12.38 20.32 0.74
C ASP A 45 12.99 21.50 1.52
N MET A 46 14.32 21.52 1.71
CA MET A 46 15.07 22.60 2.36
C MET A 46 15.51 23.71 1.40
N LEU A 47 15.36 23.54 0.08
CA LEU A 47 15.77 24.51 -0.94
C LEU A 47 14.77 25.65 -1.17
N THR A 48 13.83 25.81 -0.25
CA THR A 48 12.84 26.88 -0.30
C THR A 48 13.34 28.04 0.58
N GLY A 49 13.73 29.16 -0.05
CA GLY A 49 14.33 30.31 0.65
C GLY A 49 13.57 30.74 1.90
N ASP A 50 14.25 31.42 2.83
CA ASP A 50 13.86 31.67 4.24
C ASP A 50 12.35 31.85 4.50
N TYR A 51 11.63 32.58 3.64
CA TYR A 51 10.17 32.78 3.72
C TYR A 51 9.33 31.49 3.72
N LEU A 52 9.66 30.51 2.88
CA LEU A 52 8.94 29.23 2.83
C LEU A 52 9.33 28.33 3.99
N THR A 53 10.59 28.39 4.44
CA THR A 53 11.05 27.62 5.60
C THR A 53 10.24 27.94 6.86
N ASP A 54 9.98 29.23 7.13
CA ASP A 54 9.18 29.64 8.30
C ASP A 54 7.72 29.17 8.20
N ARG A 55 7.11 29.27 7.02
CA ARG A 55 5.71 28.86 6.80
C ARG A 55 5.53 27.34 6.86
N LEU A 56 6.51 26.58 6.40
CA LEU A 56 6.49 25.12 6.46
C LEU A 56 6.81 24.56 7.84
N GLN A 57 7.32 25.38 8.77
CA GLN A 57 7.72 24.91 10.09
C GLN A 57 6.56 24.28 10.86
N ALA A 58 5.38 24.91 10.87
CA ALA A 58 4.19 24.36 11.52
C ALA A 58 3.77 23.00 10.92
N VAL A 59 3.88 22.85 9.60
CA VAL A 59 3.57 21.60 8.90
C VAL A 59 4.58 20.49 9.28
N ARG A 60 5.87 20.81 9.31
CA ARG A 60 6.95 19.88 9.71
C ARG A 60 6.82 19.44 11.16
N ASP A 61 6.54 20.37 12.06
CA ASP A 61 6.34 20.07 13.48
C ASP A 61 5.10 19.22 13.69
N ASN A 62 4.02 19.49 12.96
CA ASN A 62 2.82 18.66 12.99
C ASN A 62 3.09 17.23 12.49
N PHE A 63 3.78 17.09 11.36
CA PHE A 63 4.20 15.79 10.84
C PHE A 63 5.01 15.00 11.87
N LYS A 64 6.01 15.62 12.50
CA LYS A 64 6.83 14.99 13.55
C LYS A 64 5.97 14.57 14.75
N ARG A 65 5.12 15.48 15.25
CA ARG A 65 4.18 15.23 16.36
C ARG A 65 3.31 14.02 16.08
N ILE A 66 2.66 13.96 14.93
CA ILE A 66 1.73 12.89 14.54
C ILE A 66 2.45 11.54 14.41
N ASN A 67 3.64 11.50 13.79
CA ASN A 67 4.39 10.25 13.62
C ASN A 67 5.08 9.77 14.92
N ALA A 68 5.19 10.63 15.93
CA ALA A 68 5.62 10.25 17.27
C ALA A 68 4.51 9.55 18.09
N ILE A 69 3.24 9.64 17.67
CA ILE A 69 2.10 9.02 18.35
C ILE A 69 2.21 7.50 18.28
N ARG A 70 2.22 6.84 19.45
CA ARG A 70 2.25 5.37 19.57
C ARG A 70 0.89 4.75 19.85
N ASN A 71 0.06 5.47 20.61
CA ASN A 71 -1.25 5.00 21.05
C ASN A 71 -2.33 5.91 20.47
N TRP A 72 -3.17 5.34 19.62
CA TRP A 72 -4.33 6.00 19.04
C TRP A 72 -5.57 5.72 19.89
N THR A 73 -6.46 6.69 19.98
CA THR A 73 -7.74 6.52 20.70
C THR A 73 -8.69 5.65 19.89
N ALA A 74 -8.72 5.82 18.57
CA ALA A 74 -9.47 4.97 17.65
C ALA A 74 -8.73 4.87 16.31
N ILE A 75 -8.96 3.76 15.61
CA ILE A 75 -8.52 3.56 14.23
C ILE A 75 -9.68 2.93 13.48
N ASP A 76 -10.24 3.66 12.52
CA ASP A 76 -11.28 3.16 11.64
C ASP A 76 -10.65 2.70 10.32
N THR A 77 -11.25 1.70 9.68
CA THR A 77 -10.79 1.18 8.38
C THR A 77 -11.98 1.07 7.43
N VAL A 78 -11.80 1.60 6.22
CA VAL A 78 -12.81 1.61 5.15
C VAL A 78 -12.19 0.99 3.91
N ALA A 79 -12.93 0.12 3.24
CA ALA A 79 -12.53 -0.43 1.95
C ALA A 79 -12.66 0.65 0.86
N LEU A 80 -11.67 0.69 -0.03
CA LEU A 80 -11.63 1.58 -1.19
C LEU A 80 -11.85 0.76 -2.46
N SER A 81 -12.55 1.33 -3.44
CA SER A 81 -12.92 0.66 -4.70
C SER A 81 -12.49 1.46 -5.93
N GLU A 82 -11.63 2.46 -5.75
CA GLU A 82 -11.23 3.41 -6.80
C GLU A 82 -10.09 2.88 -7.70
N SER A 83 -9.52 1.71 -7.41
CA SER A 83 -8.52 1.04 -8.24
C SER A 83 -8.94 -0.39 -8.61
N THR A 84 -8.28 -0.98 -9.61
CA THR A 84 -8.66 -2.30 -10.16
C THR A 84 -8.63 -3.41 -9.11
N GLU A 85 -7.64 -3.37 -8.21
CA GLU A 85 -7.51 -4.32 -7.10
C GLU A 85 -8.05 -3.75 -5.77
N GLY A 86 -8.77 -2.63 -5.83
CA GLY A 86 -9.30 -1.93 -4.67
C GLY A 86 -8.23 -1.40 -3.72
N GLY A 87 -8.62 -1.17 -2.48
CA GLY A 87 -7.74 -0.57 -1.48
C GLY A 87 -8.36 -0.48 -0.09
N GLU A 88 -7.68 0.27 0.78
CA GLU A 88 -8.17 0.58 2.10
C GLU A 88 -7.73 1.99 2.54
N ALA A 89 -8.57 2.66 3.31
CA ALA A 89 -8.25 3.86 4.05
C ALA A 89 -8.32 3.57 5.55
N ARG A 90 -7.30 3.99 6.30
CA ARG A 90 -7.26 3.94 7.76
C ARG A 90 -7.26 5.34 8.34
N TYR A 91 -8.20 5.62 9.24
CA TYR A 91 -8.41 6.91 9.87
C TYR A 91 -7.93 6.82 11.32
N TYR A 92 -6.97 7.66 11.70
CA TYR A 92 -6.31 7.61 13.00
C TYR A 92 -6.76 8.78 13.86
N TYR A 93 -7.40 8.45 14.99
CA TYR A 93 -7.97 9.44 15.90
C TYR A 93 -7.21 9.50 17.23
N ARG A 94 -7.05 10.70 17.77
CA ARG A 94 -6.54 10.94 19.12
C ARG A 94 -7.47 11.88 19.87
N ASN A 95 -7.95 11.45 21.03
CA ASN A 95 -8.89 12.20 21.86
C ASN A 95 -10.12 12.70 21.09
N GLY A 96 -10.64 11.88 20.18
CA GLY A 96 -11.80 12.21 19.34
C GLY A 96 -11.49 13.09 18.11
N GLN A 97 -10.25 13.54 17.91
CA GLN A 97 -9.84 14.32 16.75
C GLN A 97 -9.16 13.44 15.70
N LEU A 98 -9.51 13.64 14.42
CA LEU A 98 -8.83 12.99 13.30
C LEU A 98 -7.48 13.66 13.07
N GLU A 99 -6.41 12.88 13.14
CA GLU A 99 -5.04 13.38 13.05
C GLU A 99 -4.38 12.97 11.73
N LYS A 100 -4.68 11.76 11.26
CA LYS A 100 -4.04 11.18 10.08
C LYS A 100 -4.98 10.25 9.32
N ILE A 101 -4.87 10.24 8.00
CA ILE A 101 -5.48 9.23 7.13
C ILE A 101 -4.34 8.54 6.37
N VAL A 102 -4.38 7.21 6.25
CA VAL A 102 -3.48 6.46 5.37
C VAL A 102 -4.33 5.67 4.40
N ALA A 103 -4.27 6.04 3.12
CA ALA A 103 -4.91 5.33 2.03
C ALA A 103 -3.90 4.46 1.28
N ARG A 104 -4.33 3.28 0.87
CA ARG A 104 -3.59 2.35 0.04
C ARG A 104 -4.46 1.95 -1.14
N TYR A 105 -3.93 2.11 -2.34
CA TYR A 105 -4.58 1.70 -3.58
C TYR A 105 -3.72 0.66 -4.27
N TYR A 106 -4.35 -0.41 -4.70
CA TYR A 106 -3.72 -1.51 -5.42
C TYR A 106 -4.24 -1.54 -6.84
N GLY A 107 -3.31 -1.57 -7.80
CA GLY A 107 -3.60 -1.78 -9.21
C GLY A 107 -2.73 -2.90 -9.76
N GLU A 108 -3.07 -3.38 -10.94
CA GLU A 108 -2.26 -4.38 -11.63
C GLU A 108 -0.86 -3.86 -11.93
N THR A 109 -0.72 -2.57 -12.24
CA THR A 109 0.55 -1.96 -12.66
C THR A 109 1.15 -1.01 -11.63
N PHE A 110 0.55 -0.88 -10.45
CA PHE A 110 1.08 0.02 -9.41
C PHE A 110 0.62 -0.35 -8.01
N ARG A 111 1.35 0.20 -7.02
CA ARG A 111 0.88 0.32 -5.63
C ARG A 111 1.08 1.74 -5.15
N LEU A 112 0.00 2.39 -4.73
CA LEU A 112 0.03 3.75 -4.19
C LEU A 112 -0.27 3.72 -2.69
N ARG A 113 0.52 4.45 -1.92
CA ARG A 113 0.21 4.83 -0.55
C ARG A 113 0.15 6.35 -0.46
N ALA A 114 -0.94 6.88 0.08
CA ALA A 114 -1.08 8.29 0.40
C ALA A 114 -1.31 8.45 1.91
N ALA A 115 -0.57 9.36 2.54
CA ALA A 115 -0.70 9.71 3.95
C ALA A 115 -1.07 11.18 4.09
N TYR A 116 -2.22 11.45 4.70
CA TYR A 116 -2.79 12.77 4.89
C TYR A 116 -2.67 13.15 6.37
N TYR A 117 -2.13 14.32 6.65
CA TYR A 117 -1.88 14.82 8.00
C TYR A 117 -2.72 16.06 8.26
N LEU A 118 -3.45 16.07 9.36
CA LEU A 118 -4.31 17.18 9.74
C LEU A 118 -3.64 18.02 10.83
N LEU A 119 -3.73 19.34 10.71
CA LEU A 119 -3.38 20.31 11.73
C LEU A 119 -4.66 21.09 12.07
N ASP A 120 -5.07 21.06 13.33
CA ASP A 120 -6.30 21.72 13.80
C ASP A 120 -7.55 21.38 12.97
N GLY A 121 -7.63 20.12 12.52
CA GLY A 121 -8.74 19.61 11.70
C GLY A 121 -8.67 20.00 10.22
N GLN A 122 -7.64 20.73 9.79
CA GLN A 122 -7.41 21.10 8.39
C GLN A 122 -6.28 20.26 7.78
N LEU A 123 -6.36 19.98 6.48
CA LEU A 123 -5.27 19.32 5.77
C LEU A 123 -4.01 20.19 5.83
N SER A 124 -2.89 19.61 6.27
CA SER A 124 -1.60 20.31 6.44
C SER A 124 -0.50 19.72 5.56
N PHE A 125 -0.51 18.41 5.35
CA PHE A 125 0.50 17.72 4.56
C PHE A 125 -0.05 16.45 3.94
N VAL A 126 0.38 16.18 2.71
CA VAL A 126 0.13 14.92 2.01
C VAL A 126 1.46 14.37 1.52
N PHE A 127 1.73 13.11 1.84
CA PHE A 127 2.83 12.35 1.26
C PHE A 127 2.28 11.18 0.46
N GLU A 128 2.64 11.12 -0.81
CA GLU A 128 2.27 10.04 -1.72
C GLU A 128 3.51 9.30 -2.17
N LYS A 129 3.45 7.98 -2.14
CA LYS A 129 4.50 7.09 -2.65
C LYS A 129 3.87 6.06 -3.56
N ARG A 130 4.20 6.12 -4.85
CA ARG A 130 3.77 5.17 -5.87
C ARG A 130 4.94 4.29 -6.26
N HIS A 131 4.73 2.98 -6.24
CA HIS A 131 5.58 2.02 -6.94
C HIS A 131 4.90 1.76 -8.28
N GLN A 132 5.50 2.21 -9.36
CA GLN A 132 5.05 1.95 -10.72
C GLN A 132 5.77 0.71 -11.22
N TYR A 133 5.03 -0.37 -11.46
CA TYR A 133 5.62 -1.65 -11.79
C TYR A 133 6.19 -1.66 -13.21
N ASN A 134 7.23 -2.47 -13.43
CA ASN A 134 7.82 -2.67 -14.75
C ASN A 134 6.86 -3.45 -15.69
N ARG A 135 6.04 -4.35 -15.12
CA ARG A 135 4.96 -5.09 -15.81
C ARG A 135 3.74 -5.27 -14.89
N PRO A 136 2.56 -5.66 -15.41
CA PRO A 136 1.42 -6.02 -14.57
C PRO A 136 1.77 -7.12 -13.55
N LEU A 137 1.18 -7.08 -12.36
CA LEU A 137 1.48 -7.96 -11.22
C LEU A 137 1.37 -9.46 -11.55
N TYR A 138 0.51 -9.82 -12.50
CA TYR A 138 0.30 -11.20 -12.95
C TYR A 138 1.26 -11.64 -14.07
N TYR A 139 2.11 -10.75 -14.58
CA TYR A 139 2.92 -10.98 -15.77
C TYR A 139 4.19 -11.77 -15.43
N ASP A 140 4.08 -13.09 -15.33
CA ASP A 140 5.19 -13.98 -14.98
C ASP A 140 6.08 -14.34 -16.19
N THR A 141 7.05 -15.23 -15.97
CA THR A 141 7.97 -15.67 -17.03
C THR A 141 7.28 -16.48 -18.13
N ILE A 142 6.14 -17.12 -17.84
CA ILE A 142 5.36 -17.85 -18.85
C ILE A 142 4.72 -16.83 -19.78
N ALA A 143 4.01 -15.84 -19.21
CA ALA A 143 3.42 -14.74 -19.96
C ALA A 143 4.47 -13.98 -20.78
N MET A 144 5.65 -13.71 -20.21
CA MET A 144 6.77 -13.09 -20.91
C MET A 144 7.18 -13.89 -22.16
N GLN A 145 7.34 -15.21 -22.05
CA GLN A 145 7.72 -16.07 -23.18
C GLN A 145 6.62 -16.15 -24.24
N GLU A 146 5.36 -16.34 -23.82
CA GLU A 146 4.21 -16.43 -24.73
C GLU A 146 4.01 -15.16 -25.55
N ASN A 147 4.34 -13.99 -24.97
CA ASN A 147 4.20 -12.69 -25.62
C ASN A 147 5.48 -12.22 -26.35
N ASN A 148 6.56 -13.01 -26.35
CA ASN A 148 7.87 -12.61 -26.86
C ASN A 148 8.41 -11.29 -26.25
N ASP A 149 8.17 -11.08 -24.96
CA ASP A 149 8.70 -9.95 -24.19
C ASP A 149 10.08 -10.28 -23.59
N THR A 150 10.76 -9.26 -23.09
CA THR A 150 12.13 -9.31 -22.55
C THR A 150 12.19 -9.35 -21.03
N GLU A 151 11.09 -9.03 -20.34
CA GLU A 151 11.03 -8.97 -18.88
C GLU A 151 9.69 -9.48 -18.34
N ALA A 152 9.76 -10.16 -17.20
CA ALA A 152 8.60 -10.48 -16.37
C ALA A 152 8.42 -9.39 -15.30
N PHE A 153 7.28 -9.41 -14.61
CA PHE A 153 7.08 -8.57 -13.43
C PHE A 153 8.17 -8.86 -12.38
N ASP A 154 8.82 -7.78 -11.96
CA ASP A 154 9.76 -7.77 -10.85
C ASP A 154 9.53 -6.50 -10.03
N PHE A 155 9.02 -6.67 -8.81
CA PHE A 155 8.73 -5.55 -7.93
C PHE A 155 9.97 -4.67 -7.67
N ASN A 156 11.17 -5.25 -7.63
CA ASN A 156 12.40 -4.48 -7.36
C ASN A 156 12.79 -3.57 -8.52
N GLN A 157 12.25 -3.79 -9.72
CA GLN A 157 12.43 -2.94 -10.89
C GLN A 157 11.36 -1.84 -10.98
N SER A 158 10.48 -1.74 -9.99
CA SER A 158 9.46 -0.68 -9.97
C SER A 158 10.10 0.70 -9.84
N ALA A 159 9.65 1.65 -10.66
CA ALA A 159 9.97 3.05 -10.45
C ALA A 159 9.26 3.55 -9.18
N ILE A 160 9.97 4.31 -8.36
CA ILE A 160 9.41 4.95 -7.17
C ILE A 160 9.16 6.42 -7.53
N ILE A 161 7.92 6.85 -7.36
CA ILE A 161 7.49 8.23 -7.55
C ILE A 161 6.99 8.73 -6.21
N GLU A 162 7.46 9.91 -5.78
CA GLU A 162 7.07 10.50 -4.50
C GLU A 162 6.61 11.95 -4.68
N ASP A 163 5.42 12.24 -4.15
CA ASP A 163 4.86 13.59 -4.12
C ASP A 163 4.67 14.06 -2.68
N ARG A 164 5.01 15.32 -2.42
CA ARG A 164 4.86 15.99 -1.12
C ARG A 164 4.10 17.28 -1.33
N SER A 165 2.89 17.34 -0.78
CA SER A 165 2.03 18.53 -0.88
C SER A 165 1.85 19.15 0.50
N TYR A 166 2.18 20.43 0.60
CA TYR A 166 2.12 21.22 1.83
C TYR A 166 0.97 22.20 1.75
N PHE A 167 0.18 22.29 2.82
CA PHE A 167 -1.03 23.10 2.87
C PHE A 167 -1.00 24.07 4.05
N GLU A 168 -1.52 25.27 3.83
CA GLU A 168 -1.72 26.28 4.87
C GLU A 168 -3.13 26.88 4.69
N ASN A 169 -3.92 26.90 5.77
CA ASN A 169 -5.30 27.41 5.75
C ASN A 169 -6.18 26.78 4.65
N GLY A 170 -5.99 25.48 4.37
CA GLY A 170 -6.72 24.74 3.34
C GLY A 170 -6.28 25.02 1.90
N GLN A 171 -5.23 25.81 1.68
CA GLN A 171 -4.69 26.12 0.36
C GLN A 171 -3.34 25.42 0.15
N LEU A 172 -3.07 24.96 -1.07
CA LEU A 172 -1.77 24.41 -1.44
C LEU A 172 -0.71 25.52 -1.36
N LEU A 173 0.25 25.33 -0.46
CA LEU A 173 1.37 26.24 -0.22
C LEU A 173 2.57 25.87 -1.09
N HIS A 174 2.91 24.59 -1.15
CA HIS A 174 4.08 24.10 -1.85
C HIS A 174 3.88 22.65 -2.28
N GLN A 175 4.52 22.25 -3.37
CA GLN A 175 4.51 20.88 -3.84
C GLN A 175 5.90 20.51 -4.36
N VAL A 176 6.37 19.32 -3.98
CA VAL A 176 7.60 18.70 -4.49
C VAL A 176 7.22 17.37 -5.12
N ASN A 177 7.68 17.15 -6.35
CA ASN A 177 7.45 15.92 -7.11
C ASN A 177 8.82 15.35 -7.50
N ASN A 178 9.00 14.04 -7.31
CA ASN A 178 10.21 13.30 -7.69
C ASN A 178 9.85 12.04 -8.48
#